data_AF-A0A1V8SV60-F1
#
_entry.id   AF-A0A1V8SV60-F1
#
_cell.length_a   1.000
_cell.length_b   1.000
_cell.length_c   1.000
_cell.angle_alpha   90.00
_cell.angle_beta   90.00
_cell.angle_gamma   90.00
#
_symmetry.space_group_name_H-M   'P 1'
#
loop_
_entity.id
_entity.type
_entity.pdbx_description
1 polymer ?
#
loop_
_entity_poly.entity_id
_entity_poly.type
_entity_poly.pdbx_seq_one_letter_code
_entity_poly.pdbx_strand_id
1 'polypeptide(L)'
;MVRLREISRTAVFAWSPGSGAPLLVTGTRTGAVNDDFSSETKIELWDLQLGSLEANPELTPVGSLTTDSGFNDIAWSQPTDDHPLGVIAGALDSGAVDLWDAAKLKEGGTGAHVSRTEKHSGAVKALQFNPYRH
;
A
#
# COMPACT_ATOMS: atom_id res chain seq x y z
N MET A 1 23.50 14.27 -1.79
CA MET A 1 22.29 13.66 -1.20
C MET A 1 22.62 12.20 -0.93
N VAL A 2 22.40 11.68 0.29
CA VAL A 2 22.74 10.28 0.63
C VAL A 2 21.47 9.44 0.49
N ARG A 3 21.52 8.37 -0.31
CA ARG A 3 20.43 7.39 -0.45
C ARG A 3 20.43 6.49 0.78
N LEU A 4 19.30 6.44 1.50
CA LEU A 4 19.13 5.56 2.67
C LEU A 4 18.61 4.18 2.28
N ARG A 5 17.56 4.15 1.45
CA ARG A 5 16.85 2.94 1.03
C ARG A 5 16.36 3.09 -0.41
N GLU A 6 16.18 1.97 -1.11
CA GLU A 6 15.49 1.93 -2.40
C GLU A 6 14.59 0.69 -2.45
N ILE A 7 13.45 0.87 -3.10
CA ILE A 7 12.53 -0.19 -3.47
C ILE A 7 12.39 -0.10 -4.99
N SER A 8 12.94 -1.07 -5.71
CA SER A 8 12.90 -1.11 -7.18
C SER A 8 11.54 -1.67 -7.63
N ARG A 9 10.50 -0.82 -7.57
CA ARG A 9 9.12 -1.12 -7.99
C ARG A 9 8.52 0.05 -8.77
N THR A 10 7.82 -0.25 -9.86
CA THR A 10 6.98 0.74 -10.54
C THR A 10 5.61 0.76 -9.88
N ALA A 11 5.48 1.57 -8.83
CA ALA A 11 4.30 1.56 -7.96
C ALA A 11 3.82 2.98 -7.63
N VAL A 12 2.54 3.06 -7.25
CA VAL A 12 2.03 4.18 -6.45
C VAL A 12 2.24 3.86 -4.97
N PHE A 13 2.38 4.87 -4.11
CA PHE A 13 2.70 4.65 -2.70
C PHE A 13 2.00 5.62 -1.77
N ALA A 14 1.86 5.21 -0.51
CA ALA A 14 1.45 6.07 0.60
C ALA A 14 2.26 5.76 1.86
N TRP A 15 2.48 6.78 2.68
CA TRP A 15 3.17 6.65 3.96
C TRP A 15 2.20 6.34 5.08
N SER A 16 2.65 5.55 6.06
CA SER A 16 1.91 5.40 7.31
C SER A 16 1.82 6.76 8.01
N PRO A 17 0.65 7.15 8.51
CA PRO A 17 0.53 8.36 9.29
C PRO A 17 1.13 8.21 10.70
N GLY A 18 1.42 9.35 11.34
CA GLY A 18 1.90 9.42 12.72
C GLY A 18 3.43 9.41 12.85
N SER A 19 3.90 9.19 14.08
CA SER A 19 5.32 9.27 14.46
C SER A 19 5.98 7.91 14.74
N GLY A 20 5.30 6.81 14.37
CA GLY A 20 5.83 5.46 14.53
C GLY A 20 6.97 5.13 13.58
N ALA A 21 7.37 3.86 13.51
CA ALA A 21 8.29 3.39 12.49
C ALA A 21 7.71 3.73 11.10
N PRO A 22 8.50 4.32 10.19
CA PRO A 22 8.00 4.77 8.90
C PRO A 22 7.71 3.56 8.02
N LEU A 23 6.43 3.22 7.88
CA LEU A 23 5.97 2.19 6.98
C LEU A 23 5.55 2.83 5.65
N LEU A 24 5.74 2.08 4.57
CA LEU A 24 5.34 2.49 3.23
C LEU A 24 4.45 1.39 2.67
N VAL A 25 3.31 1.76 2.10
CA VAL A 25 2.54 0.85 1.25
C VAL A 25 2.79 1.20 -0.21
N THR A 26 2.91 0.19 -1.05
CA THR A 26 3.04 0.34 -2.50
C THR A 26 2.02 -0.55 -3.20
N GLY A 27 1.45 -0.07 -4.30
CA GLY A 27 0.65 -0.91 -5.19
C GLY A 27 1.17 -0.84 -6.62
N THR A 28 1.18 -1.97 -7.32
CA THR A 28 1.62 -2.06 -8.72
C THR A 28 0.86 -1.05 -9.57
N ARG A 29 1.58 -0.11 -10.19
CA ARG A 29 0.95 0.95 -10.96
C ARG A 29 0.29 0.36 -12.22
N THR A 30 -0.92 0.80 -12.53
CA THR A 30 -1.59 0.41 -13.77
C THR A 30 -0.74 0.73 -15.00
N GLY A 31 -0.63 -0.24 -15.92
CA GLY A 31 0.15 -0.12 -17.14
C GLY A 31 1.66 -0.22 -16.94
N ALA A 32 2.12 -0.47 -15.72
CA ALA A 32 3.51 -0.82 -15.46
C ALA A 32 3.78 -2.28 -15.87
N VAL A 33 4.97 -2.51 -16.42
CA VAL A 33 5.54 -3.84 -16.59
C VAL A 33 6.75 -3.89 -15.67
N ASN A 34 6.77 -4.87 -14.76
CA ASN A 34 7.90 -5.06 -13.85
C ASN A 34 9.11 -5.62 -14.61
N ASP A 35 10.32 -5.50 -14.04
CA ASP A 35 11.57 -5.96 -14.67
C ASP A 35 11.58 -7.49 -14.93
N ASP A 36 10.76 -8.25 -14.20
CA ASP A 36 10.53 -9.67 -14.38
C ASP A 36 9.44 -9.99 -15.43
N PHE A 37 8.91 -8.97 -16.11
CA PHE A 37 7.79 -9.02 -17.05
C PHE A 37 6.51 -9.64 -16.45
N SER A 38 6.38 -9.64 -15.13
CA SER A 38 5.17 -10.09 -14.46
C SER A 38 4.01 -9.11 -14.70
N SER A 39 2.85 -9.65 -15.03
CA SER A 39 1.58 -8.93 -15.07
C SER A 39 0.84 -8.98 -13.72
N GLU A 40 1.47 -9.55 -12.70
CA GLU A 40 0.86 -9.68 -11.38
C GLU A 40 0.80 -8.32 -10.67
N THR A 41 -0.41 -7.89 -10.34
CA THR A 41 -0.65 -6.68 -9.57
C THR A 41 -0.71 -7.00 -8.09
N LYS A 42 0.03 -6.25 -7.27
CA LYS A 42 0.14 -6.49 -5.83
C LYS A 42 -0.02 -5.21 -5.04
N ILE A 43 -0.49 -5.36 -3.81
CA ILE A 43 -0.29 -4.41 -2.72
C ILE A 43 0.76 -4.98 -1.77
N GLU A 44 1.78 -4.18 -1.49
CA GLU A 44 2.93 -4.57 -0.68
C GLU A 44 3.14 -3.54 0.42
N LEU A 45 3.41 -4.01 1.63
CA LEU A 45 3.75 -3.19 2.78
C LEU A 45 5.23 -3.34 3.10
N TRP A 46 5.90 -2.23 3.40
CA TRP A 46 7.34 -2.15 3.61
C TRP A 46 7.65 -1.50 4.95
N ASP A 47 8.55 -2.11 5.69
CA ASP A 47 9.22 -1.49 6.82
C ASP A 47 10.65 -1.10 6.40
N LEU A 48 10.93 0.20 6.39
CA LEU A 48 12.22 0.72 5.93
C LEU A 48 13.34 0.51 6.95
N GLN A 49 13.01 0.17 8.20
CA GLN A 49 13.94 -0.05 9.30
C GLN A 49 15.02 1.05 9.41
N LEU A 50 14.63 2.32 9.22
CA LEU A 50 15.59 3.44 9.13
C LEU A 50 16.41 3.67 10.42
N GLY A 51 15.97 3.11 11.55
CA GLY A 51 16.69 3.16 12.83
C GLY A 51 17.58 1.95 13.12
N SER A 52 17.61 0.94 12.24
CA SER A 52 18.38 -0.29 12.46
C SER A 52 19.77 -0.18 11.82
N LEU A 53 20.82 -0.46 12.60
CA LEU A 53 22.20 -0.52 12.12
C LEU A 53 22.52 -1.83 11.39
N GLU A 54 21.72 -2.88 11.60
CA GLU A 54 21.88 -4.21 10.99
C GLU A 54 20.91 -4.46 9.84
N ALA A 55 20.33 -3.38 9.31
CA ALA A 55 19.23 -3.50 8.39
C ALA A 55 19.69 -4.13 7.06
N ASN A 56 18.97 -5.17 6.60
CA ASN A 56 19.30 -5.88 5.37
C ASN A 56 19.42 -4.89 4.19
N PRO A 57 20.52 -4.90 3.41
CA PRO A 57 20.66 -4.02 2.25
C PRO A 57 19.53 -4.18 1.24
N GLU A 58 18.97 -5.37 1.11
CA GLU A 58 17.82 -5.64 0.25
C GLU A 58 16.51 -5.58 1.06
N LEU A 59 15.65 -4.63 0.71
CA LEU A 59 14.33 -4.50 1.33
C LEU A 59 13.40 -5.57 0.75
N THR A 60 12.73 -6.30 1.64
CA THR A 60 11.63 -7.19 1.31
C THR A 60 10.33 -6.65 1.90
N PRO A 61 9.18 -6.87 1.25
CA PRO A 61 7.90 -6.47 1.80
C PRO A 61 7.60 -7.29 3.05
N VAL A 62 7.12 -6.63 4.10
CA VAL A 62 6.67 -7.28 5.35
C VAL A 62 5.29 -7.92 5.19
N GLY A 63 4.53 -7.50 4.17
CA GLY A 63 3.27 -8.10 3.77
C GLY A 63 3.03 -7.88 2.29
N SER A 64 2.42 -8.85 1.61
CA SER A 64 2.14 -8.79 0.17
C SER A 64 0.84 -9.53 -0.12
N LEU A 65 -0.03 -8.91 -0.92
CA LEU A 65 -1.25 -9.52 -1.43
C LEU A 65 -1.41 -9.22 -2.92
N THR A 66 -1.82 -10.23 -3.67
CA THR A 66 -2.17 -10.07 -5.09
C THR A 66 -3.55 -9.44 -5.23
N THR A 67 -3.68 -8.51 -6.17
CA THR A 67 -4.93 -7.86 -6.57
C THR A 67 -5.33 -8.25 -7.98
N ASP A 68 -6.60 -8.03 -8.32
CA ASP A 68 -7.16 -8.30 -9.66
C ASP A 68 -6.90 -7.17 -10.67
N SER A 69 -6.49 -5.99 -10.20
CA SER A 69 -6.21 -4.83 -11.03
C SER A 69 -5.08 -3.99 -10.45
N GLY A 70 -4.47 -3.17 -11.31
CA GLY A 70 -3.44 -2.22 -10.97
C GLY A 70 -3.99 -0.99 -10.27
N PHE A 71 -3.09 -0.26 -9.62
CA PHE A 71 -3.41 0.93 -8.85
C PHE A 71 -3.12 2.21 -9.64
N ASN A 72 -4.07 3.13 -9.61
CA ASN A 72 -3.88 4.51 -10.07
C ASN A 72 -3.48 5.43 -8.92
N ASP A 73 -3.93 5.15 -7.70
CA ASP A 73 -3.61 5.92 -6.49
C ASP A 73 -3.81 5.08 -5.22
N ILE A 74 -3.13 5.46 -4.13
CA ILE A 74 -3.26 4.84 -2.81
C ILE A 74 -3.22 5.93 -1.73
N ALA A 75 -4.06 5.78 -0.70
CA ALA A 75 -4.01 6.61 0.50
C ALA A 75 -4.06 5.75 1.74
N TRP A 76 -3.59 6.32 2.85
CA TRP A 76 -3.54 5.67 4.15
C TRP A 76 -4.22 6.56 5.18
N SER A 77 -5.23 6.02 5.87
CA SER A 77 -5.94 6.70 6.95
C SER A 77 -5.18 6.69 8.27
N GLN A 78 -5.51 7.65 9.14
CA GLN A 78 -5.04 7.69 10.51
C GLN A 78 -5.47 6.42 11.29
N PRO A 79 -4.71 6.01 12.31
CA PRO A 79 -5.11 4.91 13.18
C PRO A 79 -6.43 5.19 13.90
N THR A 80 -7.19 4.13 14.15
CA THR A 80 -8.41 4.13 14.98
C THR A 80 -8.33 2.97 15.98
N ASP A 81 -9.25 2.92 16.94
CA ASP A 81 -9.27 1.85 17.95
C ASP A 81 -9.44 0.45 17.31
N ASP A 82 -10.22 0.35 16.23
CA ASP A 82 -10.45 -0.90 15.49
C ASP A 82 -9.31 -1.21 14.50
N HIS A 83 -8.63 -0.18 14.00
CA HIS A 83 -7.55 -0.29 13.02
C HIS A 83 -6.29 0.44 13.52
N PRO A 84 -5.44 -0.20 14.34
CA PRO A 84 -4.34 0.46 15.05
C PRO A 84 -3.18 0.92 14.14
N LEU A 85 -3.08 0.39 12.92
CA LEU A 85 -2.18 0.92 11.88
C LEU A 85 -2.95 1.70 10.80
N GLY A 86 -4.24 1.94 10.99
CA GLY A 86 -5.13 2.54 10.01
C GLY A 86 -5.54 1.58 8.88
N VAL A 87 -6.32 2.14 7.98
CA VAL A 87 -6.83 1.49 6.76
C VAL A 87 -6.17 2.10 5.54
N ILE A 88 -5.74 1.25 4.61
CA ILE A 88 -5.21 1.60 3.30
C ILE A 88 -6.34 1.52 2.28
N ALA A 89 -6.48 2.56 1.45
CA ALA A 89 -7.42 2.59 0.34
C ALA A 89 -6.66 2.56 -0.99
N GLY A 90 -7.12 1.76 -1.94
CA GLY A 90 -6.58 1.66 -3.29
C GLY A 90 -7.60 2.07 -4.34
N ALA A 91 -7.18 2.92 -5.27
CA ALA A 91 -7.94 3.28 -6.46
C ALA A 91 -7.52 2.36 -7.60
N LEU A 92 -8.37 1.38 -7.93
CA LEU A 92 -8.05 0.37 -8.93
C LEU A 92 -8.47 0.82 -10.33
N ASP A 93 -7.77 0.31 -11.34
CA ASP A 93 -8.11 0.59 -12.74
C ASP A 93 -9.41 -0.07 -13.20
N SER A 94 -9.83 -1.14 -12.51
CA SER A 94 -11.14 -1.79 -12.71
C SER A 94 -12.33 -0.86 -12.40
N GLY A 95 -12.12 0.25 -11.69
CA GLY A 95 -13.18 1.09 -11.15
C GLY A 95 -13.58 0.73 -9.71
N ALA A 96 -12.91 -0.26 -9.12
CA ALA A 96 -13.06 -0.61 -7.72
C ALA A 96 -12.28 0.34 -6.80
N VAL A 97 -12.82 0.56 -5.61
CA VAL A 97 -12.09 1.06 -4.44
C VAL A 97 -12.03 -0.05 -3.42
N ASP A 98 -10.83 -0.54 -3.15
CA ASP A 98 -10.58 -1.59 -2.16
C ASP A 98 -9.94 -0.99 -0.91
N LEU A 99 -10.37 -1.51 0.24
CA LEU A 99 -9.88 -1.11 1.56
C LEU A 99 -9.17 -2.30 2.23
N TRP A 100 -8.00 -2.06 2.80
CA TRP A 100 -7.23 -3.05 3.54
C TRP A 100 -6.84 -2.54 4.93
N ASP A 101 -6.90 -3.43 5.92
CA ASP A 101 -6.37 -3.21 7.26
C ASP A 101 -4.85 -3.35 7.23
N ALA A 102 -4.14 -2.28 7.60
CA ALA A 102 -2.68 -2.26 7.50
C ALA A 102 -1.99 -3.18 8.53
N ALA A 103 -2.59 -3.39 9.70
CA ALA A 103 -2.05 -4.29 10.72
C ALA A 103 -2.14 -5.74 10.24
N LYS A 104 -3.30 -6.15 9.73
CA LYS A 104 -3.49 -7.49 9.17
C LYS A 104 -2.65 -7.71 7.92
N LEU A 105 -2.47 -6.67 7.09
CA LEU A 105 -1.58 -6.75 5.93
C LEU A 105 -0.14 -7.03 6.36
N LYS A 106 0.33 -6.37 7.44
CA LYS A 106 1.66 -6.58 8.02
C LYS A 106 1.84 -7.99 8.62
N GLU A 107 0.77 -8.63 9.09
CA GLU A 107 0.79 -9.97 9.71
C GLU A 107 0.68 -11.13 8.71
N GLY A 108 0.82 -10.85 7.40
CA GLY A 108 0.75 -11.87 6.35
C GLY A 108 -0.55 -11.87 5.56
N GLY A 109 -1.37 -10.81 5.67
CA GLY A 109 -2.45 -10.50 4.73
C GLY A 109 -3.75 -11.29 4.91
N THR A 110 -3.78 -12.31 5.78
CA THR A 110 -5.00 -13.09 6.03
C THR A 110 -6.07 -12.21 6.65
N GLY A 111 -7.21 -12.05 5.97
CA GLY A 111 -8.31 -11.20 6.44
C GLY A 111 -7.99 -9.70 6.42
N ALA A 112 -6.95 -9.28 5.70
CA ALA A 112 -6.59 -7.86 5.57
C ALA A 112 -7.55 -7.08 4.68
N HIS A 113 -8.16 -7.72 3.67
CA HIS A 113 -9.16 -7.06 2.82
C HIS A 113 -10.44 -6.78 3.64
N VAL A 114 -10.77 -5.50 3.80
CA VAL A 114 -11.90 -5.01 4.60
C VAL A 114 -13.16 -4.94 3.76
N SER A 115 -13.08 -4.26 2.61
CA SER A 115 -14.25 -4.05 1.75
C SER A 115 -13.86 -3.62 0.36
N ARG A 116 -14.76 -3.88 -0.60
CA ARG A 116 -14.66 -3.47 -2.00
C ARG A 116 -15.89 -2.67 -2.41
N THR A 117 -15.67 -1.56 -3.11
CA THR A 117 -16.75 -0.72 -3.64
C THR A 117 -16.59 -0.54 -5.15
N GLU A 118 -17.56 -1.02 -5.92
CA GLU A 118 -17.59 -0.95 -7.38
C GLU A 118 -18.74 -0.07 -7.86
N LYS A 119 -18.70 1.22 -7.52
CA LYS A 119 -19.72 2.19 -7.93
C LYS A 119 -19.31 3.03 -9.14
N HIS A 120 -18.04 3.04 -9.50
CA HIS A 120 -17.55 3.83 -10.61
C HIS A 120 -17.71 3.03 -11.91
N SER A 121 -18.11 3.71 -12.99
CA SER A 121 -18.25 3.11 -14.33
C SER A 121 -16.93 3.03 -15.10
N GLY A 122 -15.81 3.42 -14.49
CA GLY A 122 -14.48 3.43 -15.07
C GLY A 122 -13.42 3.60 -13.99
N ALA A 123 -12.16 3.59 -14.41
CA ALA A 123 -11.01 3.61 -13.52
C ALA A 123 -11.07 4.72 -12.46
N VAL A 124 -10.85 4.35 -11.20
CA VAL A 124 -10.68 5.33 -10.11
C VAL A 124 -9.27 5.89 -10.24
N LYS A 125 -9.13 7.22 -10.28
CA LYS A 125 -7.83 7.87 -10.58
C LYS A 125 -7.13 8.49 -9.38
N ALA A 126 -7.87 8.87 -8.37
CA ALA A 126 -7.33 9.45 -7.15
C ALA A 126 -8.25 9.14 -5.98
N LEU A 127 -7.70 9.06 -4.78
CA LEU A 127 -8.47 8.97 -3.55
C LEU A 127 -7.75 9.67 -2.39
N GLN A 128 -8.53 10.08 -1.40
CA GLN A 128 -7.99 10.72 -0.21
C GLN A 128 -8.91 10.45 0.97
N PHE A 129 -8.32 10.18 2.14
CA PHE A 129 -9.07 10.17 3.39
C PHE A 129 -9.36 11.60 3.85
N ASN A 130 -10.52 11.78 4.48
CA ASN A 130 -10.89 13.07 5.05
C ASN A 130 -9.90 13.41 6.19
N PRO A 131 -9.18 14.55 6.14
CA PRO A 131 -8.19 14.89 7.16
C PRO A 131 -8.79 15.24 8.52
N TYR A 132 -10.09 15.53 8.59
CA TYR A 132 -10.78 15.97 9.82
C TYR A 132 -11.71 14.93 10.42
N ARG A 133 -11.89 13.78 9.75
CA ARG A 133 -12.74 12.69 10.22
C ARG A 133 -11.97 11.39 10.14
N HIS A 134 -11.76 10.80 11.30
CA HIS A 134 -11.08 9.52 11.51
C HIS A 134 -12.13 8.44 11.73
#